data_AF-A0A522VYJ6-F1
#
_entry.id   AF-A0A522VYJ6-F1
#
_cell.length_a   1.000
_cell.length_b   1.000
_cell.length_c   1.000
_cell.angle_alpha   90.00
_cell.angle_beta   90.00
_cell.angle_gamma   90.00
#
_symmetry.space_group_name_H-M   'P 1'
#
loop_
_entity.id
_entity.type
_entity.pdbx_description
1 polymer ?
#
loop_
_entity_poly.entity_id
_entity_poly.type
_entity_poly.pdbx_seq_one_letter_code
_entity_poly.pdbx_strand_id
1 'polypeptide(L)'
;MSNPAEITFRWAWALLDGLAGCGVGRAVISPGARSTPLTLAALRHPGLKAHVVVDERSAAFFALGLAKADAVPVVLIATSGSAVANWLPAVVEANMGRWPLILLSADRPPELHDCGANQTMDQIGLFGSHVRAFHQLPPAEAEVGWLAGLAARA
;
A
#
# COMPACT_ATOMS: atom_id res chain seq x y z
N MET A 1 -7.78 6.25 -26.50
CA MET A 1 -6.78 6.46 -25.43
C MET A 1 -7.46 6.13 -24.11
N SER A 2 -6.94 5.18 -23.34
CA SER A 2 -7.51 4.79 -22.05
C SER A 2 -7.41 5.95 -21.06
N ASN A 3 -8.44 6.16 -20.24
CA ASN A 3 -8.49 7.22 -19.25
C ASN A 3 -7.41 6.98 -18.15
N PRO A 4 -6.54 7.95 -17.80
CA PRO A 4 -5.53 7.77 -16.74
C PRO A 4 -6.09 7.27 -15.40
N ALA A 5 -7.31 7.68 -15.03
CA ALA A 5 -7.99 7.19 -13.83
C ALA A 5 -8.38 5.70 -13.94
N GLU A 6 -8.73 5.25 -15.14
CA GLU A 6 -9.04 3.84 -15.40
C GLU A 6 -7.76 2.99 -15.36
N ILE A 7 -6.66 3.48 -15.92
CA ILE A 7 -5.35 2.80 -15.90
C ILE A 7 -4.89 2.59 -14.46
N THR A 8 -4.87 3.66 -13.66
CA THR A 8 -4.45 3.58 -12.26
C THR A 8 -5.35 2.69 -11.40
N PHE A 9 -6.67 2.69 -11.65
CA PHE A 9 -7.58 1.77 -10.99
C PHE A 9 -7.31 0.30 -11.39
N ARG A 10 -7.12 0.00 -12.67
CA ARG A 10 -6.81 -1.35 -13.15
C ARG A 10 -5.50 -1.88 -12.57
N TRP A 11 -4.50 -1.02 -12.44
CA TRP A 11 -3.24 -1.31 -11.76
C TRP A 11 -3.46 -1.67 -10.29
N ALA A 12 -4.16 -0.82 -9.55
CA ALA A 12 -4.48 -1.05 -8.14
C ALA A 12 -5.29 -2.35 -7.95
N TRP A 13 -6.25 -2.62 -8.84
CA TRP A 13 -7.02 -3.85 -8.85
C TRP A 13 -6.13 -5.07 -9.07
N ALA A 14 -5.32 -5.09 -10.12
CA ALA A 14 -4.46 -6.23 -10.44
C ALA A 14 -3.46 -6.55 -9.31
N LEU A 15 -2.91 -5.52 -8.67
CA LEU A 15 -2.03 -5.70 -7.52
C LEU A 15 -2.76 -6.34 -6.33
N LEU A 16 -3.93 -5.80 -5.96
CA LEU A 16 -4.71 -6.31 -4.82
C LEU A 16 -5.34 -7.68 -5.10
N ASP A 17 -5.76 -7.95 -6.33
CA ASP A 17 -6.26 -9.25 -6.78
C ASP A 17 -5.17 -10.32 -6.69
N GLY A 18 -3.94 -10.00 -7.14
CA GLY A 18 -2.77 -10.86 -6.95
C GLY A 18 -2.49 -11.13 -5.48
N LEU A 19 -2.51 -10.10 -4.63
CA LEU A 19 -2.31 -10.26 -3.18
C LEU A 19 -3.39 -11.14 -2.54
N ALA A 20 -4.65 -10.93 -2.93
CA ALA A 20 -5.77 -11.74 -2.44
C ALA A 20 -5.63 -13.20 -2.89
N GLY A 21 -5.19 -13.45 -4.12
CA GLY A 21 -4.85 -14.79 -4.62
C GLY A 21 -3.73 -15.49 -3.85
N CYS A 22 -2.87 -14.72 -3.17
CA CYS A 22 -1.80 -15.22 -2.29
C CYS A 22 -2.21 -15.33 -0.81
N GLY A 23 -3.49 -15.14 -0.47
CA GLY A 23 -4.02 -15.34 0.88
C GLY A 23 -4.19 -14.07 1.71
N VAL A 24 -3.98 -12.88 1.13
CA VAL A 24 -4.31 -11.61 1.79
C VAL A 24 -5.82 -11.43 1.85
N GLY A 25 -6.39 -11.37 3.06
CA GLY A 25 -7.84 -11.20 3.24
C GLY A 25 -8.26 -9.83 3.80
N ARG A 26 -7.31 -8.98 4.21
CA ARG A 26 -7.61 -7.74 4.95
C ARG A 26 -6.75 -6.57 4.48
N ALA A 27 -7.37 -5.40 4.41
CA ALA A 27 -6.72 -4.13 4.14
C ALA A 27 -7.12 -3.09 5.17
N VAL A 28 -6.17 -2.30 5.65
CA VAL A 28 -6.38 -1.15 6.53
C VAL A 28 -6.02 0.11 5.76
N ILE A 29 -6.96 1.04 5.70
CA ILE A 29 -6.92 2.19 4.80
C ILE A 29 -6.94 3.47 5.61
N SER A 30 -5.96 4.33 5.38
CA SER A 30 -5.99 5.73 5.78
C SER A 30 -6.31 6.60 4.55
N PRO A 31 -7.40 7.38 4.59
CA PRO A 31 -7.95 8.02 3.40
C PRO A 31 -7.07 9.16 2.90
N GLY A 32 -7.00 9.32 1.57
CA GLY A 32 -6.40 10.49 0.94
C GLY A 32 -6.51 10.48 -0.58
N ALA A 33 -6.34 11.64 -1.21
CA ALA A 33 -6.61 11.80 -2.64
C ALA A 33 -5.70 10.91 -3.51
N ARG A 34 -4.40 10.82 -3.18
CA ARG A 34 -3.44 10.06 -4.00
C ARG A 34 -3.66 8.55 -3.91
N SER A 35 -4.16 8.05 -2.78
CA SER A 35 -4.47 6.63 -2.56
C SER A 35 -5.86 6.22 -3.06
N THR A 36 -6.60 7.10 -3.74
CA THR A 36 -7.95 6.81 -4.25
C THR A 36 -8.03 5.52 -5.07
N PRO A 37 -7.14 5.25 -6.06
CA PRO A 37 -7.22 4.01 -6.84
C PRO A 37 -7.08 2.74 -5.98
N LEU A 38 -6.11 2.72 -5.05
CA LEU A 38 -5.89 1.61 -4.11
C LEU A 38 -7.06 1.44 -3.16
N THR A 39 -7.56 2.55 -2.60
CA THR A 39 -8.72 2.56 -1.70
C THR A 39 -9.95 2.00 -2.37
N LEU A 40 -10.26 2.45 -3.59
CA LEU A 40 -11.42 1.97 -4.34
C LEU A 40 -11.29 0.51 -4.72
N ALA A 41 -10.11 0.07 -5.13
CA ALA A 41 -9.86 -1.34 -5.44
C ALA A 41 -10.04 -2.21 -4.19
N ALA A 42 -9.45 -1.85 -3.05
CA ALA A 42 -9.58 -2.59 -1.79
C ALA A 42 -11.03 -2.65 -1.27
N LEU A 43 -11.79 -1.55 -1.37
CA LEU A 43 -13.19 -1.50 -0.95
C LEU A 43 -14.13 -2.32 -1.86
N ARG A 44 -13.79 -2.47 -3.14
CA ARG A 44 -14.62 -3.17 -4.13
C ARG A 44 -14.24 -4.64 -4.32
N HIS A 45 -13.06 -5.04 -3.85
CA HIS A 45 -12.53 -6.39 -4.06
C HIS A 45 -13.25 -7.41 -3.15
N PRO A 46 -13.91 -8.44 -3.71
CA PRO A 46 -14.71 -9.38 -2.92
C PRO A 46 -13.88 -10.25 -1.96
N GLY A 47 -12.60 -10.45 -2.25
CA GLY A 47 -11.66 -11.20 -1.41
C GLY A 47 -11.04 -10.39 -0.25
N LEU A 48 -11.32 -9.09 -0.14
CA LEU A 48 -10.71 -8.23 0.88
C LEU A 48 -11.76 -7.64 1.82
N LYS A 49 -11.49 -7.74 3.12
CA LYS A 49 -12.19 -6.96 4.15
C LYS A 49 -11.40 -5.69 4.43
N ALA A 50 -11.95 -4.55 4.02
CA ALA A 50 -11.35 -3.25 4.23
C ALA A 50 -11.79 -2.61 5.56
N HIS A 51 -10.83 -2.03 6.28
CA HIS A 51 -11.03 -1.26 7.50
C HIS A 51 -10.50 0.16 7.29
N VAL A 52 -11.34 1.17 7.52
CA VAL A 52 -10.91 2.58 7.42
C VAL A 52 -10.49 3.08 8.79
N VAL A 53 -9.24 3.52 8.92
CA VAL A 53 -8.67 4.10 10.14
C VAL A 53 -7.94 5.39 9.75
N VAL A 54 -8.45 6.52 10.24
CA VAL A 54 -8.04 7.85 9.77
C VAL A 54 -6.59 8.17 10.14
N ASP A 55 -6.20 7.95 11.39
CA ASP A 55 -4.83 8.17 11.86
C ASP A 55 -3.93 7.03 11.38
N GLU A 56 -2.93 7.35 10.55
CA GLU A 56 -2.05 6.37 9.92
C GLU A 56 -1.22 5.55 10.93
N ARG A 57 -0.81 6.18 12.03
CA ARG A 57 -0.04 5.49 13.08
C ARG A 57 -0.93 4.47 13.78
N SER A 58 -2.16 4.86 14.12
CA SER A 58 -3.17 3.96 14.67
C SER A 58 -3.53 2.85 13.68
N ALA A 59 -3.71 3.19 12.40
CA ALA A 59 -3.99 2.24 11.32
C ALA A 59 -2.91 1.16 11.23
N ALA A 60 -1.64 1.56 11.33
CA ALA A 60 -0.52 0.64 11.26
C ALA A 60 -0.47 -0.33 12.46
N PHE A 61 -0.72 0.15 13.68
CA PHE A 61 -0.83 -0.73 14.85
C PHE A 61 -2.09 -1.61 14.81
N PHE A 62 -3.19 -1.11 14.24
CA PHE A 62 -4.40 -1.90 14.02
C PHE A 62 -4.12 -3.06 13.04
N ALA A 63 -3.47 -2.77 11.90
CA ALA A 63 -3.05 -3.80 10.94
C ALA A 63 -2.09 -4.81 11.58
N LEU A 64 -1.13 -4.35 12.38
CA LEU A 64 -0.23 -5.21 13.13
C LEU A 64 -1.00 -6.14 14.09
N GLY A 65 -2.00 -5.63 14.80
CA GLY A 65 -2.85 -6.43 15.68
C GLY A 65 -3.62 -7.51 14.90
N LEU A 66 -4.16 -7.18 13.73
CA LEU A 66 -4.82 -8.16 12.85
C LEU A 66 -3.82 -9.23 12.37
N ALA A 67 -2.64 -8.82 11.91
CA ALA A 67 -1.60 -9.75 11.44
C ALA A 67 -1.13 -10.68 12.58
N LYS A 68 -1.03 -10.16 13.82
CA LYS A 68 -0.71 -10.93 15.03
C LYS A 68 -1.79 -11.96 15.37
N ALA A 69 -3.06 -11.56 15.32
CA ALA A 69 -4.17 -12.41 15.75
C ALA A 69 -4.40 -13.59 14.80
N ASP A 70 -4.31 -13.36 13.50
CA ASP A 70 -4.68 -14.35 12.49
C ASP A 70 -3.46 -15.05 11.86
N ALA A 71 -2.24 -14.58 12.11
CA ALA A 71 -1.01 -15.06 11.48
C ALA A 71 -1.06 -15.02 9.93
N VAL A 72 -1.78 -14.03 9.37
CA VAL A 72 -1.92 -13.81 7.93
C VAL A 72 -1.48 -12.40 7.55
N PRO A 73 -1.02 -12.17 6.30
CA PRO A 73 -0.61 -10.85 5.87
C PRO A 73 -1.76 -9.84 5.84
N VAL A 74 -1.46 -8.60 6.23
CA VAL A 74 -2.41 -7.48 6.21
C VAL A 74 -1.84 -6.32 5.42
N VAL A 75 -2.65 -5.79 4.49
CA VAL A 75 -2.29 -4.64 3.67
C VAL A 75 -2.56 -3.33 4.41
N LEU A 76 -1.62 -2.39 4.32
CA LEU A 76 -1.77 -0.99 4.71
C LEU A 76 -1.82 -0.11 3.46
N ILE A 77 -2.78 0.80 3.39
CA ILE A 77 -2.93 1.76 2.28
C ILE A 77 -2.99 3.18 2.84
N ALA A 78 -2.12 4.06 2.35
CA ALA A 78 -2.16 5.49 2.69
C ALA A 78 -1.75 6.35 1.48
N THR A 79 -2.09 7.63 1.58
CA THR A 79 -1.71 8.66 0.61
C THR A 79 -0.22 9.01 0.73
N SER A 80 0.26 9.88 -0.17
CA SER A 80 1.65 10.36 -0.17
C SER A 80 1.97 11.28 1.02
N GLY A 81 3.25 11.49 1.27
CA GLY A 81 3.74 12.42 2.29
C GLY A 81 3.85 11.80 3.67
N SER A 82 3.67 12.62 4.71
CA SER A 82 3.86 12.21 6.11
C SER A 82 2.94 11.07 6.56
N ALA A 83 1.86 10.81 5.83
CA ALA A 83 0.98 9.66 6.06
C ALA A 83 1.80 8.34 6.11
N VAL A 84 2.73 8.16 5.17
CA VAL A 84 3.57 6.96 5.09
C VAL A 84 4.58 6.93 6.25
N ALA A 85 5.15 8.08 6.64
CA ALA A 85 6.10 8.16 7.76
C ALA A 85 5.47 7.76 9.11
N ASN A 86 4.17 7.97 9.29
CA ASN A 86 3.45 7.57 10.51
C ASN A 86 3.38 6.06 10.71
N TRP A 87 3.65 5.25 9.68
CA TRP A 87 3.72 3.79 9.81
C TRP A 87 4.99 3.29 10.50
N LEU A 88 6.05 4.11 10.57
CA LEU A 88 7.38 3.68 11.04
C LEU A 88 7.35 2.92 12.39
N PRO A 89 6.64 3.38 13.44
CA PRO A 89 6.63 2.66 14.72
C PRO A 89 6.09 1.22 14.60
N ALA A 90 5.01 1.02 13.85
CA ALA A 90 4.43 -0.30 13.66
C ALA A 90 5.26 -1.17 12.70
N VAL A 91 5.95 -0.58 11.73
CA VAL A 91 6.88 -1.28 10.82
C VAL A 91 8.09 -1.82 11.60
N VAL A 92 8.65 -1.03 12.51
CA VAL A 92 9.74 -1.47 13.39
C VAL A 92 9.31 -2.65 14.26
N GLU A 93 8.13 -2.57 14.86
CA GLU A 93 7.56 -3.65 15.68
C GLU A 93 7.25 -4.90 14.84
N ALA A 94 6.66 -4.75 13.64
CA ALA A 94 6.40 -5.84 12.71
C ALA A 94 7.70 -6.54 12.30
N ASN A 95 8.76 -5.77 12.05
CA ASN A 95 10.08 -6.29 11.74
C ASN A 95 10.63 -7.16 12.87
N MET A 96 10.64 -6.63 14.10
CA MET A 96 11.17 -7.34 15.26
C MET A 96 10.36 -8.60 15.58
N GLY A 97 9.04 -8.52 15.45
CA GLY A 97 8.11 -9.62 15.72
C GLY A 97 7.89 -10.59 14.54
N ARG A 98 8.46 -10.32 13.36
CA ARG A 98 8.24 -11.07 12.11
C ARG A 98 6.76 -11.17 11.71
N TRP A 99 6.01 -10.08 11.89
CA TRP A 99 4.60 -10.01 11.50
C TRP A 99 4.44 -9.56 10.06
N PRO A 100 3.60 -10.22 9.26
CA PRO A 100 3.47 -9.94 7.83
C PRO A 100 2.60 -8.70 7.58
N LEU A 101 3.24 -7.55 7.35
CA LEU A 101 2.58 -6.33 6.89
C LEU A 101 3.03 -5.99 5.47
N ILE A 102 2.06 -5.64 4.62
CA ILE A 102 2.31 -5.23 3.23
C ILE A 102 1.93 -3.75 3.12
N LEU A 103 2.92 -2.89 2.87
CA LEU A 103 2.75 -1.45 2.85
C LEU A 103 2.55 -0.96 1.41
N LEU A 104 1.36 -0.48 1.09
CA LEU A 104 1.02 0.13 -0.20
C LEU A 104 0.88 1.65 -0.04
N SER A 105 2.01 2.36 -0.10
CA SER A 105 2.05 3.82 -0.10
C SER A 105 1.80 4.37 -1.49
N ALA A 106 0.76 5.19 -1.65
CA ALA A 106 0.59 5.96 -2.89
C ALA A 106 1.61 7.11 -2.94
N ASP A 107 2.11 7.44 -4.12
CA ASP A 107 3.10 8.51 -4.29
C ASP A 107 2.78 9.42 -5.48
N ARG A 108 3.45 10.56 -5.54
CA ARG A 108 3.46 11.44 -6.70
C ARG A 108 4.29 10.80 -7.82
N PRO A 109 4.00 11.15 -9.09
CA PRO A 109 4.83 10.70 -10.19
C PRO A 109 6.19 11.43 -10.15
N PRO A 110 7.25 10.84 -10.73
CA PRO A 110 8.63 11.33 -10.57
C PRO A 110 8.83 12.81 -10.96
N GLU A 111 8.10 13.32 -11.94
CA GLU A 111 8.18 14.71 -12.38
C GLU A 111 7.70 15.73 -11.33
N LEU A 112 7.02 15.27 -10.28
CA LEU A 112 6.58 16.11 -9.16
C LEU A 112 7.46 15.98 -7.91
N HIS A 113 8.57 15.24 -7.98
CA HIS A 113 9.53 15.15 -6.87
C HIS A 113 10.49 16.35 -6.89
N ASP A 114 10.96 16.75 -5.71
CA ASP A 114 11.98 17.81 -5.51
C ASP A 114 11.68 19.19 -6.15
N CYS A 115 10.40 19.47 -6.43
CA CYS A 115 9.96 20.72 -7.05
C CYS A 115 8.98 21.54 -6.19
N GLY A 116 8.85 21.21 -4.91
CA GLY A 116 7.92 21.87 -3.98
C GLY A 116 6.45 21.48 -4.17
N ALA A 117 6.17 20.39 -4.90
CA ALA A 117 4.81 19.90 -5.09
C ALA A 117 4.15 19.50 -3.76
N ASN A 118 2.90 19.91 -3.55
CA ASN A 118 2.17 19.67 -2.31
C ASN A 118 2.01 18.17 -1.98
N GLN A 119 2.20 17.82 -0.71
CA GLN A 119 2.17 16.44 -0.18
C GLN A 119 3.11 15.50 -0.94
N THR A 120 4.36 15.94 -1.12
CA THR A 120 5.43 15.15 -1.73
C THR A 120 6.62 15.14 -0.78
N MET A 121 7.22 13.98 -0.58
CA MET A 121 8.49 13.78 0.13
C MET A 121 9.21 12.62 -0.52
N ASP A 122 10.50 12.42 -0.22
CA ASP A 122 11.18 11.20 -0.61
C ASP A 122 10.63 10.01 0.20
N GLN A 123 9.87 9.14 -0.48
CA GLN A 123 9.35 7.90 0.09
C GLN A 123 10.23 6.68 -0.28
N ILE A 124 11.24 6.85 -1.13
CA ILE A 124 12.07 5.76 -1.64
C ILE A 124 12.91 5.22 -0.48
N GLY A 125 12.71 3.94 -0.15
CA GLY A 125 13.45 3.32 0.94
C GLY A 125 13.19 3.92 2.33
N LEU A 126 12.04 4.63 2.53
CA LEU A 126 11.73 5.36 3.76
C LEU A 126 11.89 4.53 5.05
N PHE A 127 11.64 3.22 4.98
CA PHE A 127 11.73 2.32 6.12
C PHE A 127 13.09 1.60 6.27
N GLY A 128 14.03 1.83 5.35
CA GLY A 128 15.38 1.27 5.39
C GLY A 128 15.43 -0.23 5.69
N SER A 129 16.24 -0.62 6.67
CA SER A 129 16.40 -2.01 7.11
C SER A 129 15.21 -2.57 7.91
N HIS A 130 14.13 -1.80 8.10
CA HIS A 130 12.95 -2.26 8.82
C HIS A 130 11.96 -3.03 7.93
N VAL A 131 12.16 -3.07 6.61
CA VAL A 131 11.35 -3.90 5.69
C VAL A 131 12.14 -5.09 5.15
N ARG A 132 11.45 -6.15 4.73
CA ARG A 132 12.06 -7.35 4.12
C ARG A 132 12.36 -7.16 2.64
N ALA A 133 11.51 -6.39 1.96
CA ALA A 133 11.63 -6.07 0.55
C ALA A 133 11.09 -4.66 0.33
N PHE A 134 11.59 -4.01 -0.72
CA PHE A 134 11.11 -2.72 -1.20
C PHE A 134 10.99 -2.80 -2.71
N HIS A 135 9.84 -2.35 -3.24
CA HIS A 135 9.56 -2.31 -4.66
C HIS A 135 9.02 -0.94 -5.03
N GLN A 136 9.82 -0.16 -5.76
CA GLN A 136 9.36 1.06 -6.41
C GLN A 136 8.68 0.69 -7.72
N LEU A 137 7.37 0.94 -7.82
CA LEU A 137 6.64 0.69 -9.06
C LEU A 137 6.83 1.87 -10.03
N PRO A 138 6.89 1.61 -11.35
CA PRO A 138 6.86 2.70 -12.32
C PRO A 138 5.47 3.36 -12.33
N PRO A 139 5.32 4.54 -12.97
CA PRO A 139 4.01 5.11 -13.24
C PRO A 139 3.10 4.09 -13.95
N ALA A 140 1.81 4.11 -13.59
CA ALA A 140 0.85 3.13 -14.08
C ALA A 140 0.72 3.15 -15.62
N GLU A 141 0.73 1.96 -16.22
CA GLU A 141 0.63 1.76 -17.66
C GLU A 141 -0.50 0.78 -18.03
N ALA A 142 -0.78 0.60 -19.32
CA ALA A 142 -1.89 -0.25 -19.74
C ALA A 142 -1.68 -1.75 -19.44
N GLU A 143 -0.42 -2.19 -19.40
CA GLU A 143 -0.03 -3.55 -19.10
C GLU A 143 -0.02 -3.77 -17.58
N VAL A 144 -0.62 -4.88 -17.14
CA VAL A 144 -0.84 -5.20 -15.70
C VAL A 144 -0.48 -6.64 -15.36
N GLY A 145 -0.09 -7.47 -16.33
CA GLY A 145 0.05 -8.91 -16.15
C GLY A 145 1.15 -9.28 -15.16
N TRP A 146 2.19 -8.44 -15.08
CA TRP A 146 3.31 -8.65 -14.16
C TRP A 146 2.99 -8.30 -12.69
N LEU A 147 1.93 -7.52 -12.42
CA LEU A 147 1.59 -7.09 -11.06
C LEU A 147 1.18 -8.26 -10.16
N ALA A 148 0.51 -9.27 -10.71
CA ALA A 148 0.19 -10.48 -9.95
C ALA A 148 1.46 -11.27 -9.56
N GLY A 149 2.44 -11.35 -10.46
CA GLY A 149 3.74 -11.96 -10.16
C GLY A 149 4.60 -11.14 -9.20
N LEU A 150 4.41 -9.83 -9.13
CA LEU A 150 4.97 -9.00 -8.06
C LEU A 150 4.26 -9.29 -6.73
N ALA A 151 2.93 -9.32 -6.71
CA ALA A 151 2.13 -9.57 -5.52
C ALA A 151 2.50 -10.90 -4.83
N ALA A 152 2.80 -11.94 -5.62
CA ALA A 152 3.25 -13.23 -5.10
C ALA A 152 4.63 -13.22 -4.42
N ARG A 153 5.39 -12.11 -4.51
CA ARG A 153 6.68 -11.92 -3.83
C ARG A 153 6.58 -11.12 -2.53
N ALA A 154 5.39 -10.60 -2.21
CA ALA A 154 5.12 -9.77 -1.04
C ALA A 154 4.99 -10.59 0.26
#